data_AF-A0A517T2L9-F1
#
_entry.id   AF-A0A517T2L9-F1
#
_cell.length_a   1.000
_cell.length_b   1.000
_cell.length_c   1.000
_cell.angle_alpha   90.00
_cell.angle_beta   90.00
_cell.angle_gamma   90.00
#
_symmetry.space_group_name_H-M   'P 1'
#
loop_
_entity.id
_entity.type
_entity.pdbx_description
1 polymer ?
#
loop_
_entity_poly.entity_id
_entity_poly.type
_entity_poly.pdbx_seq_one_letter_code
_entity_poly.pdbx_strand_id
1 'polypeptide(L)'
;MGAIQSCDHGVETPRQIEPEKRMRYLQLIMACLIGMPLTSIAVSEEPSPESVFETRLKPIFDSPDPSSCIQCHLSAVDLKDYILPSSRETFLSLRAQGLIDTKRPDESKILHLIAMGDSDPDALSKRIHAKNRQAEFAAFSHWIKACCQEADLLAAQPASESATAGPSVTDEVIRHARKDRVLDSFVRNVWSQRMRCFPCHTPGELDPSNPLHQKPIERHREFVKRYGARMNLFKDTPLSTMRSLIASSQKRHDSRLPLINLDQPSKSLLIQKPTAKLPAKGADGKLGRPSSEIPVSHMGGIKMHAGDQSYKAWLHWLGDYAASVSGNYHSADELPADNWYPTQHVVRIKGIPESWPNLSKVQVFVHRWDESANDWMARPVAFTQALVTPRKILNGSLFVIAKSDARKDLDPSGITLQPGKIQLRLYRDHGDRLDQAPTLLLNDRAADATATLQATFGVGFKQADIVDSIDPLK
;
A
#
# COMPACT_ATOMS: atom_id res chain seq x y z
N MET A 1 24.32 19.77 50.57
CA MET A 1 25.78 19.89 50.74
C MET A 1 26.45 19.38 49.48
N GLY A 2 27.30 20.21 48.84
CA GLY A 2 28.03 19.93 47.59
C GLY A 2 27.28 20.36 46.32
N ALA A 3 27.13 21.66 46.05
CA ALA A 3 28.09 22.57 45.39
C ALA A 3 28.15 22.37 43.86
N ILE A 4 27.43 23.26 43.17
CA ILE A 4 27.34 23.46 41.73
C ILE A 4 28.58 24.26 41.30
N GLN A 5 29.27 23.81 40.25
CA GLN A 5 30.34 24.59 39.62
C GLN A 5 30.06 24.69 38.12
N SER A 6 29.82 25.93 37.69
CA SER A 6 29.55 26.38 36.32
C SER A 6 30.82 26.36 35.49
N CYS A 7 30.75 25.83 34.27
CA CYS A 7 31.79 26.00 33.26
C CYS A 7 31.29 26.98 32.18
N ASP A 8 32.03 28.07 32.07
CA ASP A 8 31.89 29.18 31.13
C ASP A 8 31.94 28.75 29.66
N HIS A 9 31.12 29.40 28.84
CA HIS A 9 31.14 29.29 27.37
C HIS A 9 32.06 30.38 26.80
N GLY A 10 33.26 29.98 26.37
CA GLY A 10 34.17 30.82 25.60
C GLY A 10 33.67 30.98 24.16
N VAL A 11 33.33 32.22 23.80
CA VAL A 11 33.04 32.66 22.43
C VAL A 11 34.36 33.07 21.77
N GLU A 12 34.80 32.33 20.74
CA GLU A 12 35.93 32.73 19.90
C GLU A 12 35.49 33.69 18.79
N THR A 13 36.08 34.89 18.78
CA THR A 13 35.96 35.88 17.72
C THR A 13 37.03 35.68 16.63
N PRO A 14 36.77 36.04 15.35
CA PRO A 14 37.67 35.77 14.24
C PRO A 14 38.88 36.73 14.23
N ARG A 15 40.09 36.16 14.11
CA ARG A 15 41.34 36.91 13.90
C ARG A 15 41.34 37.64 12.56
N GLN A 16 41.57 38.95 12.64
CA GLN A 16 41.93 39.82 11.52
C GLN A 16 43.34 39.46 11.00
N ILE A 17 43.49 39.43 9.67
CA ILE A 17 44.76 39.20 8.98
C ILE A 17 45.23 40.55 8.42
N GLU A 18 46.43 40.96 8.82
CA GLU A 18 47.07 42.22 8.46
C GLU A 18 47.63 42.25 7.00
N PRO A 19 47.80 43.47 6.42
CA PRO A 19 47.95 43.66 4.99
C PRO A 19 49.42 43.87 4.57
N GLU A 20 50.22 42.81 4.45
CA GLU A 20 51.62 42.94 3.96
C GLU A 20 52.10 41.86 2.97
N LYS A 21 51.19 41.10 2.33
CA LYS A 21 51.59 40.08 1.34
C LYS A 21 50.86 40.20 0.00
N ARG A 22 50.76 41.43 -0.53
CA ARG A 22 50.16 41.69 -1.86
C ARG A 22 51.14 42.13 -2.96
N MET A 23 52.45 42.15 -2.73
CA MET A 23 53.38 42.82 -3.65
C MET A 23 54.63 42.03 -4.07
N ARG A 24 54.50 40.71 -4.30
CA ARG A 24 55.59 39.89 -4.88
C ARG A 24 55.20 38.86 -5.94
N TYR A 25 53.96 38.86 -6.44
CA TYR A 25 53.52 37.94 -7.50
C TYR A 25 53.25 38.61 -8.86
N LEU A 26 53.60 39.89 -9.03
CA LEU A 26 53.33 40.66 -10.25
C LEU A 26 54.56 40.90 -11.16
N GLN A 27 55.73 40.31 -10.87
CA GLN A 27 56.97 40.51 -11.66
C GLN A 27 57.50 39.22 -12.31
N LEU A 28 56.63 38.24 -12.55
CA LEU A 28 56.92 37.05 -13.38
C LEU A 28 55.97 36.92 -14.58
N ILE A 29 55.40 38.05 -15.02
CA ILE A 29 54.54 38.15 -16.21
C ILE A 29 55.18 39.14 -17.19
N MET A 30 56.40 38.87 -17.66
CA MET A 30 56.97 39.63 -18.78
C MET A 30 58.16 38.93 -19.46
N ALA A 31 58.06 37.64 -19.76
CA ALA A 31 59.02 36.94 -20.63
C ALA A 31 58.50 35.56 -21.07
N CYS A 32 57.40 35.51 -21.83
CA CYS A 32 56.98 34.33 -22.62
C CYS A 32 55.98 34.75 -23.71
N LEU A 33 56.30 35.82 -24.42
CA LEU A 33 55.69 36.17 -25.71
C LEU A 33 56.67 35.73 -26.79
N ILE A 34 56.30 34.69 -27.54
CA ILE A 34 56.77 34.22 -28.86
C ILE A 34 56.77 32.68 -28.82
N GLY A 35 55.73 32.09 -29.40
CA GLY A 35 55.61 30.63 -29.60
C GLY A 35 54.32 30.00 -29.08
N MET A 36 53.14 30.56 -29.37
CA MET A 36 51.88 29.81 -29.24
C MET A 36 51.60 29.10 -30.58
N PRO A 37 51.54 27.76 -30.62
CA PRO A 37 50.94 27.07 -31.75
C PRO A 37 49.45 27.44 -31.79
N LEU A 38 48.90 27.65 -32.99
CA LEU A 38 47.45 27.72 -33.20
C LEU A 38 46.84 26.42 -32.66
N THR A 39 46.33 26.45 -31.44
CA THR A 39 45.35 25.46 -30.98
C THR A 39 44.13 25.65 -31.85
N SER A 40 43.99 24.76 -32.83
CA SER A 40 42.73 24.52 -33.52
C SER A 40 41.64 24.47 -32.45
N ILE A 41 40.67 25.37 -32.52
CA ILE A 41 39.43 25.23 -31.79
C ILE A 41 38.82 23.97 -32.35
N ALA A 42 39.05 22.84 -31.70
CA ALA A 42 38.24 21.66 -31.90
C ALA A 42 36.83 22.11 -31.53
N VAL A 43 35.99 22.34 -32.55
CA VAL A 43 34.55 22.30 -32.38
C VAL A 43 34.32 20.96 -31.69
N SER A 44 33.97 20.98 -30.40
CA SER A 44 33.48 19.75 -29.78
C SER A 44 32.19 19.46 -30.54
N GLU A 45 32.24 18.48 -31.43
CA GLU A 45 31.05 17.92 -32.05
C GLU A 45 30.07 17.65 -30.91
N GLU A 46 28.90 18.31 -30.95
CA GLU A 46 27.85 17.98 -29.99
C GLU A 46 27.59 16.47 -30.13
N PRO A 47 27.57 15.73 -29.01
CA PRO A 47 27.52 14.28 -29.07
C PRO A 47 26.24 13.85 -29.78
N SER A 48 26.37 12.98 -30.79
CA SER A 48 25.23 12.45 -31.53
C SER A 48 24.23 11.77 -30.59
N PRO A 49 22.93 11.70 -30.94
CA PRO A 49 21.93 11.01 -30.14
C PRO A 49 22.32 9.57 -29.81
N GLU A 50 22.92 8.86 -30.77
CA GLU A 50 23.43 7.51 -30.57
C GLU A 50 24.56 7.47 -29.53
N SER A 51 25.51 8.41 -29.60
CA SER A 51 26.58 8.52 -28.61
C SER A 51 26.04 8.81 -27.21
N VAL A 52 25.07 9.72 -27.08
CA VAL A 52 24.44 10.01 -25.78
C VAL A 52 23.66 8.79 -25.27
N PHE A 53 22.95 8.09 -26.14
CA PHE A 53 22.20 6.88 -25.82
C PHE A 53 23.11 5.78 -25.25
N GLU A 54 24.16 5.42 -26.00
CA GLU A 54 25.12 4.38 -25.62
C GLU A 54 25.90 4.72 -24.34
N THR A 55 26.28 5.99 -24.16
CA THR A 55 27.12 6.38 -23.02
C THR A 55 26.34 6.73 -21.76
N ARG A 56 25.04 7.09 -21.86
CA ARG A 56 24.26 7.57 -20.72
C ARG A 56 22.97 6.80 -20.44
N LEU A 57 22.26 6.32 -21.46
CA LEU A 57 21.00 5.59 -21.27
C LEU A 57 21.22 4.08 -21.18
N LYS A 58 22.05 3.51 -22.05
CA LYS A 58 22.34 2.08 -22.04
C LYS A 58 22.89 1.57 -20.69
N PRO A 59 23.75 2.31 -19.95
CA PRO A 59 24.16 1.89 -18.61
C PRO A 59 23.00 1.78 -17.60
N ILE A 60 21.92 2.58 -17.76
CA ILE A 60 20.71 2.46 -16.93
C ILE A 60 19.97 1.17 -17.29
N PHE A 61 19.90 0.82 -18.57
CA PHE A 61 19.30 -0.42 -19.07
C PHE A 61 20.05 -1.68 -18.59
N ASP A 62 21.38 -1.67 -18.70
CA ASP A 62 22.22 -2.81 -18.36
C ASP A 62 22.39 -3.01 -16.83
N SER A 63 22.06 -1.99 -16.03
CA SER A 63 22.16 -2.09 -14.57
C SER A 63 21.19 -3.14 -14.02
N PRO A 64 21.61 -4.02 -13.09
CA PRO A 64 20.68 -4.90 -12.39
C PRO A 64 19.81 -4.15 -11.36
N ASP A 65 20.20 -2.93 -10.98
CA ASP A 65 19.46 -2.13 -10.01
C ASP A 65 18.15 -1.61 -10.62
N PRO A 66 17.06 -1.54 -9.84
CA PRO A 66 15.80 -0.98 -10.32
C PRO A 66 15.88 0.54 -10.52
N SER A 67 15.12 1.06 -11.48
CA SER A 67 15.08 2.51 -11.75
C SER A 67 14.39 3.32 -10.65
N SER A 68 14.44 4.65 -10.73
CA SER A 68 13.68 5.50 -9.81
C SER A 68 12.15 5.33 -9.92
N CYS A 69 11.62 4.68 -10.95
CA CYS A 69 10.18 4.38 -11.08
C CYS A 69 9.64 3.50 -9.95
N ILE A 70 10.47 2.62 -9.37
CA ILE A 70 10.09 1.79 -8.21
C ILE A 70 9.90 2.61 -6.93
N GLN A 71 10.22 3.91 -6.95
CA GLN A 71 9.89 4.81 -5.86
C GLN A 71 8.37 4.88 -5.66
N CYS A 72 7.60 4.93 -6.76
CA CYS A 72 6.15 5.09 -6.71
C CYS A 72 5.38 3.78 -6.98
N HIS A 73 5.98 2.87 -7.76
CA HIS A 73 5.36 1.59 -8.14
C HIS A 73 6.00 0.41 -7.39
N LEU A 74 5.20 -0.62 -7.06
CA LEU A 74 5.70 -1.86 -6.48
C LEU A 74 6.22 -2.84 -7.53
N SER A 75 5.68 -2.76 -8.73
CA SER A 75 5.98 -3.60 -9.90
C SER A 75 5.41 -2.93 -11.15
N ALA A 76 5.44 -3.63 -12.30
CA ALA A 76 4.81 -3.27 -13.56
C ALA A 76 5.37 -2.03 -14.27
N VAL A 77 6.25 -1.25 -13.64
CA VAL A 77 6.91 -0.11 -14.28
C VAL A 77 8.38 -0.09 -13.90
N ASP A 78 9.24 -0.25 -14.88
CA ASP A 78 10.65 0.13 -14.83
C ASP A 78 10.93 1.17 -15.93
N LEU A 79 11.91 2.04 -15.69
CA LEU A 79 12.34 3.00 -16.72
C LEU A 79 12.95 2.28 -17.92
N LYS A 80 13.52 1.09 -17.69
CA LYS A 80 14.09 0.22 -18.72
C LYS A 80 13.05 -0.23 -19.75
N ASP A 81 11.79 -0.33 -19.37
CA ASP A 81 10.71 -0.71 -20.29
C ASP A 81 10.52 0.33 -21.39
N TYR A 82 10.91 1.59 -21.13
CA TYR A 82 10.83 2.71 -22.08
C TYR A 82 12.04 2.83 -23.01
N ILE A 83 12.97 1.88 -22.97
CA ILE A 83 14.20 1.88 -23.76
C ILE A 83 14.16 0.69 -24.72
N LEU A 84 14.19 0.96 -26.02
CA LEU A 84 14.27 -0.05 -27.09
C LEU A 84 15.74 -0.31 -27.47
N PRO A 85 16.05 -1.35 -28.28
CA PRO A 85 17.43 -1.73 -28.57
C PRO A 85 18.31 -0.63 -29.17
N SER A 86 17.74 0.38 -29.84
CA SER A 86 18.47 1.51 -30.41
C SER A 86 17.90 2.87 -30.00
N SER A 87 18.75 3.90 -30.06
CA SER A 87 18.37 5.31 -29.85
C SER A 87 17.21 5.72 -30.76
N ARG A 88 17.32 5.40 -32.05
CA ARG A 88 16.33 5.74 -33.07
C ARG A 88 14.97 5.12 -32.77
N GLU A 89 14.92 3.81 -32.49
CA GLU A 89 13.66 3.12 -32.17
C GLU A 89 13.03 3.70 -30.91
N THR A 90 13.84 3.92 -29.87
CA THR A 90 13.37 4.50 -28.60
C THR A 90 12.76 5.88 -28.83
N PHE A 91 13.46 6.78 -29.53
CA PHE A 91 12.96 8.13 -29.79
C PHE A 91 11.66 8.13 -30.60
N LEU A 92 11.62 7.36 -31.70
CA LEU A 92 10.45 7.30 -32.56
C LEU A 92 9.23 6.76 -31.82
N SER A 93 9.42 5.72 -30.99
CA SER A 93 8.37 5.11 -30.19
C SER A 93 7.84 6.08 -29.12
N LEU A 94 8.73 6.67 -28.32
CA LEU A 94 8.34 7.62 -27.27
C LEU A 94 7.68 8.88 -27.84
N ARG A 95 8.15 9.38 -28.98
CA ARG A 95 7.53 10.52 -29.67
C ARG A 95 6.14 10.17 -30.20
N ALA A 96 5.97 9.00 -30.82
CA ALA A 96 4.67 8.55 -31.33
C ALA A 96 3.62 8.38 -30.22
N GLN A 97 4.06 8.01 -29.02
CA GLN A 97 3.23 7.92 -27.82
C GLN A 97 2.97 9.27 -27.13
N GLY A 98 3.54 10.37 -27.63
CA GLY A 98 3.44 11.69 -27.00
C GLY A 98 4.22 11.82 -25.69
N LEU A 99 5.21 10.95 -25.45
CA LEU A 99 6.08 11.00 -24.27
C LEU A 99 7.23 12.02 -24.44
N ILE A 100 7.58 12.34 -25.69
CA ILE A 100 8.57 13.36 -26.06
C ILE A 100 7.86 14.54 -26.75
N ASP A 101 8.10 15.75 -26.27
CA ASP A 101 7.70 17.00 -26.94
C ASP A 101 8.87 17.51 -27.79
N THR A 102 8.76 17.40 -29.12
CA THR A 102 9.85 17.82 -30.02
C THR A 102 10.00 19.33 -30.15
N LYS A 103 8.97 20.11 -29.76
CA LYS A 103 9.04 21.57 -29.78
C LYS A 103 9.64 22.11 -28.48
N ARG A 104 9.36 21.42 -27.36
CA ARG A 104 9.83 21.77 -26.02
C ARG A 104 10.43 20.52 -25.36
N PRO A 105 11.63 20.10 -25.78
CA PRO A 105 12.24 18.84 -25.34
C PRO A 105 12.35 18.73 -23.80
N ASP A 106 12.61 19.83 -23.12
CA ASP A 106 12.68 19.91 -21.66
C ASP A 106 11.33 19.72 -20.95
N GLU A 107 10.20 19.88 -21.66
CA GLU A 107 8.84 19.68 -21.14
C GLU A 107 8.27 18.30 -21.51
N SER A 108 9.11 17.40 -22.03
CA SER A 108 8.70 16.05 -22.40
C SER A 108 8.06 15.30 -21.21
N LYS A 109 6.92 14.64 -21.46
CA LYS A 109 6.16 13.94 -20.43
C LYS A 109 7.00 12.87 -19.70
N ILE A 110 7.91 12.18 -20.38
CA ILE A 110 8.80 11.19 -19.73
C ILE A 110 9.72 11.84 -18.68
N LEU A 111 10.22 13.06 -18.91
CA LEU A 111 11.02 13.82 -17.94
C LEU A 111 10.17 14.21 -16.74
N HIS A 112 8.93 14.63 -16.97
CA HIS A 112 7.99 14.90 -15.88
C HIS A 112 7.74 13.66 -15.03
N LEU A 113 7.53 12.49 -15.65
CA LEU A 113 7.30 11.23 -14.95
C LEU A 113 8.49 10.82 -14.08
N ILE A 114 9.73 10.94 -14.59
CA ILE A 114 10.95 10.69 -13.81
C ILE A 114 11.02 11.65 -12.61
N ALA A 115 10.74 12.94 -12.83
CA ALA A 115 10.78 13.97 -11.79
C ALA A 115 9.66 13.85 -10.73
N MET A 116 8.55 13.15 -11.00
CA MET A 116 7.43 13.02 -10.06
C MET A 116 7.83 12.46 -8.68
N GLY A 117 8.93 11.70 -8.59
CA GLY A 117 9.45 11.22 -7.32
C GLY A 117 9.84 12.34 -6.34
N ASP A 118 10.04 13.58 -6.80
CA ASP A 118 10.27 14.75 -5.94
C ASP A 118 9.00 15.23 -5.21
N SER A 119 7.83 14.74 -5.62
CA SER A 119 6.54 15.00 -4.96
C SER A 119 6.13 13.88 -3.99
N ASP A 120 6.91 12.80 -3.86
CA ASP A 120 6.59 11.68 -2.95
C ASP A 120 6.43 12.18 -1.49
N PRO A 121 5.31 11.92 -0.81
CA PRO A 121 5.12 12.41 0.57
C PRO A 121 6.16 11.85 1.56
N ASP A 122 6.86 10.76 1.23
CA ASP A 122 7.89 10.18 2.08
C ASP A 122 9.30 10.76 1.84
N ALA A 123 9.76 11.58 2.77
CA ALA A 123 11.08 12.19 2.74
C ALA A 123 12.24 11.18 2.70
N LEU A 124 12.10 9.99 3.28
CA LEU A 124 13.15 8.97 3.24
C LEU A 124 13.25 8.33 1.85
N SER A 125 12.12 7.89 1.29
CA SER A 125 12.01 7.38 -0.08
C SER A 125 12.57 8.38 -1.09
N LYS A 126 12.16 9.65 -1.00
CA LYS A 126 12.72 10.75 -1.80
C LYS A 126 14.24 10.79 -1.78
N ARG A 127 14.82 10.75 -0.57
CA ARG A 127 16.28 10.82 -0.39
C ARG A 127 17.00 9.61 -0.97
N ILE A 128 16.46 8.40 -0.76
CA ILE A 128 17.06 7.15 -1.25
C ILE A 128 17.15 7.16 -2.79
N HIS A 129 16.10 7.63 -3.46
CA HIS A 129 16.00 7.58 -4.92
C HIS A 129 16.53 8.83 -5.64
N ALA A 130 16.81 9.93 -4.91
CA ALA A 130 17.18 11.22 -5.50
C ALA A 130 18.36 11.15 -6.48
N LYS A 131 19.44 10.43 -6.11
CA LYS A 131 20.63 10.31 -6.96
C LYS A 131 20.32 9.60 -8.28
N ASN A 132 19.64 8.46 -8.22
CA ASN A 132 19.28 7.68 -9.41
C ASN A 132 18.32 8.48 -10.31
N ARG A 133 17.30 9.09 -9.72
CA ARG A 133 16.35 9.96 -10.44
C ARG A 133 17.04 11.10 -11.17
N GLN A 134 17.98 11.79 -10.50
CA GLN A 134 18.71 12.89 -11.11
C GLN A 134 19.58 12.42 -12.28
N ALA A 135 20.23 11.25 -12.14
CA ALA A 135 21.02 10.66 -13.22
C ALA A 135 20.14 10.26 -14.41
N GLU A 136 19.01 9.58 -14.15
CA GLU A 136 18.02 9.19 -15.15
C GLU A 136 17.45 10.42 -15.88
N PHE A 137 17.02 11.44 -15.13
CA PHE A 137 16.48 12.69 -15.68
C PHE A 137 17.51 13.38 -16.57
N ALA A 138 18.76 13.52 -16.11
CA ALA A 138 19.82 14.18 -16.86
C ALA A 138 20.20 13.40 -18.14
N ALA A 139 20.22 12.07 -18.07
CA ALA A 139 20.47 11.20 -19.22
C ALA A 139 19.37 11.36 -20.28
N PHE A 140 18.11 11.22 -19.89
CA PHE A 140 16.96 11.40 -20.79
C PHE A 140 16.89 12.81 -21.35
N SER A 141 17.06 13.85 -20.53
CA SER A 141 16.97 15.25 -20.99
C SER A 141 18.04 15.55 -22.03
N HIS A 142 19.29 15.13 -21.78
CA HIS A 142 20.38 15.34 -22.74
C HIS A 142 20.15 14.58 -24.04
N TRP A 143 19.72 13.31 -23.95
CA TRP A 143 19.45 12.47 -25.11
C TRP A 143 18.28 13.00 -25.96
N ILE A 144 17.18 13.41 -25.33
CA ILE A 144 16.02 13.99 -26.03
C ILE A 144 16.42 15.26 -26.78
N LYS A 145 17.24 16.13 -26.16
CA LYS A 145 17.74 17.35 -26.82
C LYS A 145 18.56 17.04 -28.06
N ALA A 146 19.51 16.10 -27.95
CA ALA A 146 20.31 15.66 -29.09
C ALA A 146 19.40 15.13 -30.22
N CYS A 147 18.42 14.27 -29.88
CA CYS A 147 17.48 13.73 -30.88
C CYS A 147 16.68 14.83 -31.59
N CYS A 148 16.25 15.86 -30.86
CA CYS A 148 15.47 16.97 -31.41
C CYS A 148 16.31 17.95 -32.27
N GLN A 149 17.63 17.81 -32.30
CA GLN A 149 18.51 18.57 -33.21
C GLN A 149 18.72 17.85 -34.56
N GLU A 150 18.39 16.56 -34.66
CA GLU A 150 18.53 15.78 -35.90
C GLU A 150 17.28 15.86 -36.79
N ALA A 151 17.39 16.59 -37.91
CA ALA A 151 16.29 16.77 -38.87
C ALA A 151 15.75 15.44 -39.42
N ASP A 152 16.64 14.49 -39.74
CA ASP A 152 16.26 13.18 -40.29
C ASP A 152 15.46 12.35 -39.28
N LEU A 153 15.81 12.44 -37.99
CA LEU A 153 15.10 11.74 -36.93
C LEU A 153 13.73 12.38 -36.66
N LEU A 154 13.63 13.72 -36.72
CA LEU A 154 12.37 14.45 -36.62
C LEU A 154 11.41 14.14 -37.79
N ALA A 155 11.92 13.98 -39.00
CA ALA A 155 11.12 13.68 -40.20
C ALA A 155 10.70 12.20 -40.29
N ALA A 156 11.50 11.29 -39.71
CA ALA A 156 11.23 9.85 -39.74
C ALA A 156 9.92 9.47 -39.06
N GLN A 157 9.30 8.37 -39.46
CA GLN A 157 8.14 7.77 -38.79
C GLN A 157 8.54 6.43 -38.16
N PRO A 158 7.90 6.02 -37.05
CA PRO A 158 8.04 4.64 -36.57
C PRO A 158 7.58 3.66 -37.65
N ALA A 159 8.26 2.51 -37.77
CA ALA A 159 7.79 1.45 -38.63
C ALA A 159 6.42 0.93 -38.14
N SER A 160 5.56 0.47 -39.05
CA SER A 160 4.21 0.00 -38.69
C SER A 160 4.20 -1.20 -37.74
N GLU A 161 5.30 -1.95 -37.67
CA GLU A 161 5.47 -3.14 -36.83
C GLU A 161 6.53 -2.93 -35.73
N SER A 162 6.92 -1.68 -35.43
CA SER A 162 7.94 -1.45 -34.40
C SER A 162 7.43 -1.79 -33.00
N ALA A 163 8.36 -2.28 -32.16
CA ALA A 163 8.09 -2.45 -30.74
C ALA A 163 7.66 -1.11 -30.12
N THR A 164 6.66 -1.16 -29.25
CA THR A 164 6.23 0.02 -28.48
C THR A 164 7.00 0.04 -27.17
N ALA A 165 7.71 1.13 -26.90
CA ALA A 165 8.43 1.35 -25.66
C ALA A 165 7.43 1.56 -24.51
N GLY A 166 7.66 0.93 -23.37
CA GLY A 166 6.85 1.05 -22.16
C GLY A 166 6.44 -0.31 -21.60
N PRO A 167 5.77 -0.31 -20.44
CA PRO A 167 5.31 -1.53 -19.80
C PRO A 167 4.39 -2.38 -20.70
N SER A 168 4.50 -3.69 -20.59
CA SER A 168 3.67 -4.63 -21.34
C SER A 168 2.24 -4.78 -20.82
N VAL A 169 1.91 -4.13 -19.69
CA VAL A 169 0.61 -4.21 -19.02
C VAL A 169 -0.17 -2.91 -19.17
N THR A 170 -1.48 -2.95 -18.96
CA THR A 170 -2.33 -1.77 -19.12
C THR A 170 -2.10 -0.74 -18.01
N ASP A 171 -2.47 0.51 -18.28
CA ASP A 171 -2.43 1.60 -17.32
C ASP A 171 -3.18 1.28 -16.01
N GLU A 172 -4.28 0.51 -16.08
CA GLU A 172 -5.03 0.07 -14.90
C GLU A 172 -4.16 -0.79 -13.98
N VAL A 173 -3.41 -1.75 -14.53
CA VAL A 173 -2.48 -2.60 -13.78
C VAL A 173 -1.35 -1.75 -13.19
N ILE A 174 -0.79 -0.83 -13.98
CA ILE A 174 0.25 0.11 -13.52
C ILE A 174 -0.24 0.95 -12.33
N ARG A 175 -1.46 1.50 -12.43
CA ARG A 175 -2.09 2.30 -11.36
C ARG A 175 -2.36 1.43 -10.13
N HIS A 176 -2.76 0.18 -10.32
CA HIS A 176 -3.05 -0.75 -9.22
C HIS A 176 -1.81 -1.08 -8.38
N ALA A 177 -0.65 -1.19 -9.04
CA ALA A 177 0.64 -1.46 -8.40
C ALA A 177 1.27 -0.23 -7.72
N ARG A 178 0.64 0.96 -7.76
CA ARG A 178 1.16 2.14 -7.06
C ARG A 178 1.08 1.98 -5.54
N LYS A 179 2.11 2.47 -4.85
CA LYS A 179 2.23 2.38 -3.38
C LYS A 179 1.11 3.10 -2.62
N ASP A 180 0.59 4.20 -3.16
CA ASP A 180 -0.52 4.92 -2.55
C ASP A 180 -1.85 4.15 -2.66
N ARG A 181 -2.11 3.50 -3.80
CA ARG A 181 -3.27 2.60 -3.93
C ARG A 181 -3.14 1.37 -3.03
N VAL A 182 -1.94 0.81 -2.87
CA VAL A 182 -1.70 -0.29 -1.91
C VAL A 182 -1.88 0.17 -0.47
N LEU A 183 -1.45 1.39 -0.12
CA LEU A 183 -1.73 1.99 1.18
C LEU A 183 -3.23 2.16 1.41
N ASP A 184 -3.97 2.58 0.39
CA ASP A 184 -5.41 2.71 0.46
C ASP A 184 -6.12 1.37 0.68
N SER A 185 -5.68 0.32 0.00
CA SER A 185 -6.11 -1.06 0.27
C SER A 185 -5.78 -1.47 1.71
N PHE A 186 -4.57 -1.16 2.20
CA PHE A 186 -4.15 -1.44 3.57
C PHE A 186 -5.05 -0.75 4.61
N VAL A 187 -5.40 0.52 4.37
CA VAL A 187 -6.28 1.29 5.27
C VAL A 187 -7.64 0.61 5.41
N ARG A 188 -8.25 0.22 4.29
CA ARG A 188 -9.59 -0.38 4.28
C ARG A 188 -9.63 -1.76 4.90
N ASN A 189 -8.58 -2.55 4.67
CA ASN A 189 -8.61 -3.99 4.95
C ASN A 189 -7.89 -4.37 6.26
N VAL A 190 -6.78 -3.71 6.60
CA VAL A 190 -5.95 -4.05 7.76
C VAL A 190 -6.07 -3.00 8.85
N TRP A 191 -5.83 -1.72 8.53
CA TRP A 191 -5.85 -0.63 9.51
C TRP A 191 -7.21 -0.45 10.18
N SER A 192 -8.29 -0.61 9.40
CA SER A 192 -9.66 -0.55 9.92
C SER A 192 -9.98 -1.61 10.98
N GLN A 193 -9.22 -2.72 10.98
CA GLN A 193 -9.40 -3.84 11.90
C GLN A 193 -8.49 -3.77 13.14
N ARG A 194 -7.63 -2.75 13.24
CA ARG A 194 -6.57 -2.66 14.27
C ARG A 194 -7.08 -2.73 15.70
N MET A 195 -8.29 -2.22 15.97
CA MET A 195 -8.88 -2.19 17.31
C MET A 195 -9.16 -3.59 17.88
N ARG A 196 -9.14 -4.64 17.07
CA ARG A 196 -9.17 -6.04 17.56
C ARG A 196 -7.90 -6.41 18.32
N CYS A 197 -6.81 -5.73 18.03
CA CYS A 197 -5.51 -5.93 18.65
C CYS A 197 -5.27 -4.94 19.82
N PHE A 198 -6.22 -4.05 20.09
CA PHE A 198 -6.21 -3.19 21.27
C PHE A 198 -6.34 -4.01 22.56
N PRO A 199 -5.66 -3.62 23.65
CA PRO A 199 -4.69 -2.52 23.76
C PRO A 199 -3.24 -2.94 23.47
N CYS A 200 -3.00 -4.22 23.19
CA CYS A 200 -1.65 -4.77 23.17
C CYS A 200 -0.79 -4.21 22.04
N HIS A 201 -1.39 -3.96 20.87
CA HIS A 201 -0.67 -3.70 19.63
C HIS A 201 -0.87 -2.32 19.02
N THR A 202 -1.64 -1.46 19.67
CA THR A 202 -2.09 -0.17 19.16
C THR A 202 -1.75 0.95 20.15
N PRO A 203 -0.45 1.22 20.43
CA PRO A 203 -0.05 2.21 21.42
C PRO A 203 -0.61 3.61 21.15
N GLY A 204 -0.76 4.00 19.87
CA GLY A 204 -1.33 5.30 19.50
C GLY A 204 -2.81 5.47 19.86
N GLU A 205 -3.53 4.39 20.18
CA GLU A 205 -4.93 4.42 20.63
C GLU A 205 -5.06 4.57 22.15
N LEU A 206 -3.95 4.50 22.88
CA LEU A 206 -3.92 4.60 24.33
C LEU A 206 -3.81 6.06 24.77
N ASP A 207 -4.97 6.70 24.94
CA ASP A 207 -5.10 8.03 25.53
C ASP A 207 -4.86 8.06 27.07
N PRO A 208 -3.78 8.70 27.57
CA PRO A 208 -3.51 8.81 29.01
C PRO A 208 -4.51 9.68 29.78
N SER A 209 -5.26 10.54 29.10
CA SER A 209 -6.29 11.38 29.71
C SER A 209 -7.60 10.61 29.95
N ASN A 210 -7.80 9.48 29.28
CA ASN A 210 -8.97 8.64 29.44
C ASN A 210 -8.82 7.70 30.66
N PRO A 211 -9.67 7.81 31.72
CA PRO A 211 -9.58 6.94 32.89
C PRO A 211 -9.73 5.45 32.57
N LEU A 212 -10.45 5.10 31.50
CA LEU A 212 -10.62 3.71 31.06
C LEU A 212 -9.34 3.12 30.46
N HIS A 213 -8.36 3.96 30.11
CA HIS A 213 -7.11 3.53 29.48
C HIS A 213 -5.94 3.33 30.46
N GLN A 214 -6.09 3.69 31.75
CA GLN A 214 -4.99 3.56 32.72
C GLN A 214 -4.47 2.11 32.82
N LYS A 215 -5.36 1.13 33.03
CA LYS A 215 -4.98 -0.30 33.07
C LYS A 215 -4.44 -0.81 31.73
N PRO A 216 -5.08 -0.52 30.57
CA PRO A 216 -4.50 -0.79 29.26
C PRO A 216 -3.07 -0.26 29.07
N ILE A 217 -2.79 0.97 29.51
CA ILE A 217 -1.46 1.60 29.42
C ILE A 217 -0.44 0.84 30.26
N GLU A 218 -0.75 0.54 31.52
CA GLU A 218 0.11 -0.24 32.42
C GLU A 218 0.45 -1.60 31.79
N ARG A 219 -0.57 -2.33 31.33
CA ARG A 219 -0.41 -3.64 30.71
C ARG A 219 0.41 -3.57 29.41
N HIS A 220 0.20 -2.55 28.60
CA HIS A 220 0.99 -2.35 27.39
C HIS A 220 2.47 -2.12 27.72
N ARG A 221 2.77 -1.28 28.73
CA ARG A 221 4.15 -1.07 29.21
C ARG A 221 4.80 -2.36 29.69
N GLU A 222 4.07 -3.19 30.43
CA GLU A 222 4.56 -4.51 30.86
C GLU A 222 4.87 -5.42 29.66
N PHE A 223 3.99 -5.46 28.66
CA PHE A 223 4.22 -6.25 27.45
C PHE A 223 5.40 -5.74 26.63
N VAL A 224 5.56 -4.42 26.48
CA VAL A 224 6.75 -3.85 25.83
C VAL A 224 8.02 -4.20 26.60
N LYS A 225 8.01 -4.12 27.94
CA LYS A 225 9.15 -4.53 28.77
C LYS A 225 9.50 -6.01 28.58
N ARG A 226 8.48 -6.88 28.47
CA ARG A 226 8.67 -8.33 28.38
C ARG A 226 9.01 -8.82 26.98
N TYR A 227 8.43 -8.21 25.97
CA TYR A 227 8.43 -8.72 24.60
C TYR A 227 9.08 -7.76 23.59
N GLY A 228 9.38 -6.54 23.98
CA GLY A 228 10.05 -5.54 23.16
C GLY A 228 9.17 -4.91 22.09
N ALA A 229 9.82 -4.30 21.09
CA ALA A 229 9.19 -3.48 20.05
C ALA A 229 8.16 -4.21 19.19
N ARG A 230 8.14 -5.56 19.17
CA ARG A 230 7.13 -6.36 18.47
C ARG A 230 5.72 -6.18 19.03
N MET A 231 5.58 -5.62 20.24
CA MET A 231 4.28 -5.24 20.77
C MET A 231 3.72 -4.06 19.98
N ASN A 232 4.54 -3.18 19.41
CA ASN A 232 4.07 -1.99 18.71
C ASN A 232 3.84 -2.31 17.22
N LEU A 233 2.87 -3.20 16.94
CA LEU A 233 2.56 -3.64 15.58
C LEU A 233 1.97 -2.50 14.75
N PHE A 234 0.96 -1.82 15.29
CA PHE A 234 0.38 -0.62 14.71
C PHE A 234 1.15 0.60 15.22
N LYS A 235 1.61 1.43 14.28
CA LYS A 235 2.29 2.70 14.51
C LYS A 235 1.25 3.83 14.53
N ASP A 236 1.71 5.07 14.60
CA ASP A 236 0.81 6.25 14.69
C ASP A 236 0.00 6.49 13.42
N THR A 237 0.50 6.04 12.27
CA THR A 237 -0.19 6.20 10.98
C THR A 237 -0.32 4.88 10.21
N PRO A 238 -1.30 4.76 9.29
CA PRO A 238 -1.41 3.60 8.43
C PRO A 238 -0.16 3.38 7.58
N LEU A 239 0.42 4.45 7.03
CA LEU A 239 1.63 4.38 6.20
C LEU A 239 2.84 3.87 6.98
N SER A 240 3.10 4.44 8.17
CA SER A 240 4.22 3.98 9.01
C SER A 240 4.03 2.55 9.49
N THR A 241 2.78 2.13 9.73
CA THR A 241 2.44 0.74 10.03
C THR A 241 2.75 -0.18 8.87
N MET A 242 2.16 0.06 7.70
CA MET A 242 2.35 -0.78 6.51
C MET A 242 3.84 -0.96 6.20
N ARG A 243 4.62 0.14 6.20
CA ARG A 243 6.06 0.08 5.98
C ARG A 243 6.79 -0.74 7.03
N SER A 244 6.47 -0.54 8.30
CA SER A 244 7.09 -1.31 9.39
C SER A 244 6.79 -2.81 9.26
N LEU A 245 5.59 -3.19 8.81
CA LEU A 245 5.22 -4.59 8.58
C LEU A 245 5.97 -5.19 7.40
N ILE A 246 6.03 -4.47 6.28
CA ILE A 246 6.78 -4.89 5.08
C ILE A 246 8.26 -5.07 5.40
N ALA A 247 8.90 -4.06 6.00
CA ALA A 247 10.31 -4.12 6.38
C ALA A 247 10.60 -5.23 7.40
N SER A 248 9.67 -5.50 8.32
CA SER A 248 9.82 -6.62 9.26
C SER A 248 9.64 -7.98 8.57
N SER A 249 8.81 -8.06 7.52
CA SER A 249 8.62 -9.28 6.74
C SER A 249 9.85 -9.69 5.94
N GLN A 250 10.61 -8.71 5.45
CA GLN A 250 11.86 -8.95 4.71
C GLN A 250 12.95 -9.61 5.56
N LYS A 251 12.86 -9.51 6.90
CA LYS A 251 13.74 -10.21 7.84
C LYS A 251 13.31 -11.69 7.95
N ARG A 252 13.64 -12.48 6.92
CA ARG A 252 13.40 -13.93 6.88
C ARG A 252 14.23 -14.64 7.95
N HIS A 253 13.65 -15.69 8.52
CA HIS A 253 14.36 -16.66 9.33
C HIS A 253 13.87 -18.04 8.91
N ASP A 254 14.79 -18.94 8.63
CA ASP A 254 14.50 -20.25 8.02
C ASP A 254 13.57 -21.11 8.89
N SER A 255 13.62 -20.92 10.21
CA SER A 255 12.83 -21.66 11.17
C SER A 255 11.47 -21.04 11.49
N ARG A 256 10.96 -20.03 10.77
CA ARG A 256 9.64 -19.44 11.09
C ARG A 256 8.90 -18.98 9.85
N LEU A 257 7.57 -18.97 9.92
CA LEU A 257 6.75 -18.35 8.88
C LEU A 257 7.07 -16.85 8.77
N PRO A 258 7.07 -16.28 7.56
CA PRO A 258 7.29 -14.85 7.38
C PRO A 258 6.10 -14.04 7.90
N LEU A 259 6.34 -12.75 8.19
CA LEU A 259 5.27 -11.87 8.67
C LEU A 259 4.19 -11.69 7.60
N ILE A 260 4.62 -11.46 6.36
CA ILE A 260 3.84 -11.49 5.12
C ILE A 260 4.46 -12.58 4.23
N ASN A 261 3.70 -13.62 3.96
CA ASN A 261 4.09 -14.69 3.05
C ASN A 261 3.59 -14.35 1.64
N LEU A 262 4.51 -14.07 0.71
CA LEU A 262 4.16 -13.70 -0.67
C LEU A 262 3.67 -14.92 -1.48
N ASP A 263 4.21 -16.11 -1.21
CA ASP A 263 3.84 -17.32 -1.96
C ASP A 263 2.49 -17.88 -1.50
N GLN A 264 2.23 -17.82 -0.19
CA GLN A 264 1.01 -18.32 0.43
C GLN A 264 0.47 -17.29 1.44
N PRO A 265 -0.26 -16.26 0.99
CA PRO A 265 -0.77 -15.17 1.84
C PRO A 265 -1.48 -15.64 3.11
N SER A 266 -2.21 -16.76 3.06
CA SER A 266 -2.89 -17.36 4.21
C SER A 266 -1.94 -17.90 5.28
N LYS A 267 -0.68 -18.19 4.96
CA LYS A 267 0.37 -18.60 5.91
C LYS A 267 1.17 -17.43 6.48
N SER A 268 0.76 -16.18 6.22
CA SER A 268 1.37 -15.00 6.85
C SER A 268 1.16 -15.00 8.36
N LEU A 269 2.19 -14.72 9.16
CA LEU A 269 2.01 -14.60 10.61
C LEU A 269 1.01 -13.49 11.00
N LEU A 270 0.83 -12.49 10.14
CA LEU A 270 -0.17 -11.43 10.31
C LEU A 270 -1.61 -11.95 10.39
N ILE A 271 -1.93 -13.08 9.75
CA ILE A 271 -3.27 -13.69 9.82
C ILE A 271 -3.29 -14.94 10.71
N GLN A 272 -2.17 -15.67 10.78
CA GLN A 272 -2.06 -16.89 11.60
C GLN A 272 -2.05 -16.58 13.10
N LYS A 273 -1.35 -15.54 13.58
CA LYS A 273 -1.32 -15.23 15.02
C LYS A 273 -2.67 -14.76 15.59
N PRO A 274 -3.42 -13.87 14.91
CA PRO A 274 -4.73 -13.44 15.39
C PRO A 274 -5.80 -14.54 15.38
N THR A 275 -5.63 -15.57 14.57
CA THR A 275 -6.54 -16.73 14.47
C THR A 275 -6.10 -17.91 15.33
N ALA A 276 -4.83 -17.94 15.77
CA ALA A 276 -4.26 -19.01 16.55
C ALA A 276 -4.80 -19.10 17.98
N LYS A 277 -4.79 -20.33 18.50
CA LYS A 277 -5.07 -20.63 19.91
C LYS A 277 -3.83 -20.33 20.78
N LEU A 278 -4.06 -20.33 22.09
CA LEU A 278 -2.99 -20.33 23.09
C LEU A 278 -2.10 -21.58 22.91
N PRO A 279 -0.82 -21.51 23.28
CA PRO A 279 0.06 -22.68 23.31
C PRO A 279 -0.54 -23.81 24.16
N ALA A 280 -0.27 -25.06 23.77
CA ALA A 280 -0.68 -26.21 24.56
C ALA A 280 -0.08 -26.15 25.98
N LYS A 281 -0.80 -26.68 26.96
CA LYS A 281 -0.29 -26.79 28.32
C LYS A 281 0.67 -27.97 28.44
N GLY A 282 1.80 -27.77 29.12
CA GLY A 282 2.71 -28.85 29.49
C GLY A 282 2.13 -29.72 30.62
N ALA A 283 2.88 -30.77 30.98
CA ALA A 283 2.52 -31.66 32.09
C ALA A 283 2.41 -30.93 33.45
N ASP A 284 3.07 -29.78 33.59
CA ASP A 284 3.00 -28.89 34.76
C ASP A 284 1.77 -27.95 34.76
N GLY A 285 0.89 -28.09 33.77
CA GLY A 285 -0.30 -27.26 33.59
C GLY A 285 -0.03 -25.84 33.08
N LYS A 286 1.23 -25.46 32.82
CA LYS A 286 1.59 -24.12 32.32
C LYS A 286 1.50 -24.07 30.80
N LEU A 287 1.14 -22.91 30.26
CA LEU A 287 1.16 -22.68 28.82
C LEU A 287 2.59 -22.83 28.28
N GLY A 288 2.72 -23.55 27.17
CA GLY A 288 3.96 -23.64 26.41
C GLY A 288 4.39 -22.29 25.82
N ARG A 289 5.52 -22.29 25.12
CA ARG A 289 6.01 -21.11 24.41
C ARG A 289 5.16 -20.87 23.14
N PRO A 290 4.85 -19.60 22.81
CA PRO A 290 4.18 -19.29 21.54
C PRO A 290 5.08 -19.62 20.35
N SER A 291 4.47 -20.20 19.32
CA SER A 291 5.15 -20.64 18.09
C SER A 291 4.87 -19.70 16.93
N SER A 292 5.88 -19.47 16.11
CA SER A 292 5.74 -18.84 14.78
C SER A 292 5.96 -19.86 13.64
N GLU A 293 5.98 -21.14 13.99
CA GLU A 293 5.98 -22.31 13.12
C GLU A 293 4.61 -22.98 13.19
N ILE A 294 4.33 -23.91 12.28
CA ILE A 294 3.08 -24.66 12.30
C ILE A 294 3.16 -25.76 13.39
N PRO A 295 2.16 -25.88 14.28
CA PRO A 295 0.99 -25.02 14.44
C PRO A 295 1.33 -23.69 15.12
N VAL A 296 0.89 -22.57 14.53
CA VAL A 296 1.13 -21.23 15.07
C VAL A 296 0.36 -21.08 16.38
N SER A 297 0.99 -20.45 17.38
CA SER A 297 0.34 -20.13 18.63
C SER A 297 0.71 -18.73 19.12
N HIS A 298 -0.23 -18.10 19.81
CA HIS A 298 -0.10 -16.73 20.28
C HIS A 298 -0.54 -16.65 21.74
N MET A 299 0.10 -15.79 22.53
CA MET A 299 -0.24 -15.61 23.96
C MET A 299 -1.49 -14.74 24.18
N GLY A 300 -1.98 -14.04 23.15
CA GLY A 300 -3.29 -13.41 23.19
C GLY A 300 -4.38 -14.38 22.72
N GLY A 301 -5.59 -14.20 23.22
CA GLY A 301 -6.76 -14.91 22.71
C GLY A 301 -7.05 -14.58 21.23
N ILE A 302 -7.88 -15.41 20.60
CA ILE A 302 -8.34 -15.27 19.21
C ILE A 302 -8.94 -13.87 19.01
N LYS A 303 -8.49 -13.16 17.97
CA LYS A 303 -8.91 -11.79 17.63
C LYS A 303 -9.82 -11.71 16.41
N MET A 304 -9.75 -12.74 15.57
CA MET A 304 -10.63 -12.97 14.43
C MET A 304 -10.72 -14.47 14.19
N HIS A 305 -11.87 -14.92 13.69
CA HIS A 305 -12.08 -16.30 13.31
C HIS A 305 -11.82 -16.50 11.82
N ALA A 306 -11.27 -17.67 11.45
CA ALA A 306 -11.23 -18.06 10.04
C ALA A 306 -12.65 -18.01 9.46
N GLY A 307 -12.81 -17.29 8.35
CA GLY A 307 -14.12 -17.09 7.71
C GLY A 307 -14.98 -15.96 8.28
N ASP A 308 -14.50 -15.14 9.22
CA ASP A 308 -15.18 -13.87 9.53
C ASP A 308 -14.73 -12.73 8.59
N GLN A 309 -15.43 -11.60 8.63
CA GLN A 309 -15.12 -10.44 7.78
C GLN A 309 -13.72 -9.87 8.00
N SER A 310 -13.18 -9.96 9.21
CA SER A 310 -11.84 -9.44 9.51
C SER A 310 -10.78 -10.36 8.93
N TYR A 311 -10.96 -11.67 9.01
CA TYR A 311 -10.11 -12.64 8.33
C TYR A 311 -10.11 -12.41 6.82
N LYS A 312 -11.30 -12.23 6.22
CA LYS A 312 -11.49 -11.89 4.80
C LYS A 312 -10.74 -10.61 4.41
N ALA A 313 -10.89 -9.54 5.19
CA ALA A 313 -10.24 -8.26 4.91
C ALA A 313 -8.71 -8.38 4.92
N TRP A 314 -8.13 -9.01 5.93
CA TRP A 314 -6.67 -9.19 5.99
C TRP A 314 -6.15 -10.05 4.85
N LEU A 315 -6.83 -11.15 4.51
CA LEU A 315 -6.46 -11.99 3.38
C LEU A 315 -6.56 -11.25 2.04
N HIS A 316 -7.59 -10.42 1.86
CA HIS A 316 -7.73 -9.60 0.66
C HIS A 316 -6.50 -8.72 0.46
N TRP A 317 -6.07 -8.00 1.50
CA TRP A 317 -4.87 -7.16 1.39
C TRP A 317 -3.59 -7.98 1.23
N LEU A 318 -3.41 -9.07 1.98
CA LEU A 318 -2.20 -9.90 1.87
C LEU A 318 -2.05 -10.53 0.49
N GLY A 319 -3.16 -11.04 -0.09
CA GLY A 319 -3.17 -11.61 -1.44
C GLY A 319 -2.90 -10.56 -2.50
N ASP A 320 -3.58 -9.42 -2.41
CA ASP A 320 -3.42 -8.31 -3.33
C ASP A 320 -2.00 -7.71 -3.29
N TYR A 321 -1.45 -7.51 -2.09
CA TYR A 321 -0.07 -7.05 -1.91
C TYR A 321 0.94 -8.04 -2.49
N ALA A 322 0.75 -9.34 -2.24
CA ALA A 322 1.63 -10.38 -2.77
C ALA A 322 1.60 -10.41 -4.30
N ALA A 323 0.41 -10.44 -4.90
CA ALA A 323 0.25 -10.40 -6.36
C ALA A 323 0.84 -9.13 -6.98
N SER A 324 0.63 -7.97 -6.33
CA SER A 324 1.20 -6.70 -6.77
C SER A 324 2.73 -6.71 -6.75
N VAL A 325 3.37 -7.14 -5.66
CA VAL A 325 4.84 -7.17 -5.55
C VAL A 325 5.46 -8.18 -6.51
N SER A 326 4.79 -9.32 -6.73
CA SER A 326 5.26 -10.36 -7.64
C SER A 326 4.99 -10.06 -9.12
N GLY A 327 4.23 -9.02 -9.45
CA GLY A 327 3.88 -8.69 -10.84
C GLY A 327 2.91 -9.71 -11.46
N ASN A 328 2.05 -10.33 -10.65
CA ASN A 328 1.15 -11.41 -11.07
C ASN A 328 -0.17 -10.92 -11.71
N TYR A 329 -0.36 -9.60 -11.81
CA TYR A 329 -1.48 -9.03 -12.56
C TYR A 329 -1.00 -8.67 -13.97
N HIS A 330 -1.62 -9.27 -14.98
CA HIS A 330 -1.32 -9.08 -16.39
C HIS A 330 -2.37 -8.25 -17.10
N SER A 331 -3.60 -8.24 -16.59
CA SER A 331 -4.73 -7.52 -17.19
C SER A 331 -5.69 -6.94 -16.14
N ALA A 332 -6.53 -6.00 -16.58
CA ALA A 332 -7.43 -5.25 -15.70
C ALA A 332 -8.54 -6.13 -15.06
N ASP A 333 -8.93 -7.22 -15.69
CA ASP A 333 -9.94 -8.17 -15.22
C ASP A 333 -9.44 -9.08 -14.09
N GLU A 334 -8.13 -9.20 -13.91
CA GLU A 334 -7.53 -9.91 -12.77
C GLU A 334 -7.48 -9.05 -11.49
N LEU A 335 -7.69 -7.74 -11.62
CA LEU A 335 -7.61 -6.81 -10.49
C LEU A 335 -8.77 -7.02 -9.50
N PRO A 336 -8.51 -6.98 -8.19
CA PRO A 336 -9.57 -7.07 -7.20
C PRO A 336 -10.51 -5.86 -7.32
N ALA A 337 -11.81 -6.11 -7.18
CA ALA A 337 -12.85 -5.10 -7.38
C ALA A 337 -12.76 -3.88 -6.45
N ASP A 338 -12.07 -4.01 -5.31
CA ASP A 338 -11.69 -2.88 -4.45
C ASP A 338 -12.84 -2.02 -3.96
N ASN A 339 -14.03 -2.59 -3.86
CA ASN A 339 -15.29 -1.85 -3.77
C ASN A 339 -15.93 -1.88 -2.39
N TRP A 340 -15.19 -2.24 -1.34
CA TRP A 340 -15.72 -2.23 0.01
C TRP A 340 -14.95 -1.32 0.97
N TYR A 341 -15.72 -0.71 1.89
CA TYR A 341 -15.23 0.30 2.81
C TYR A 341 -15.75 0.02 4.23
N PRO A 342 -14.87 -0.03 5.23
CA PRO A 342 -15.26 -0.33 6.61
C PRO A 342 -16.12 0.80 7.18
N THR A 343 -17.12 0.44 7.98
CA THR A 343 -17.91 1.40 8.79
C THR A 343 -17.84 1.04 10.27
N GLN A 344 -18.40 1.92 11.10
CA GLN A 344 -18.57 1.65 12.53
C GLN A 344 -19.95 1.05 12.86
N HIS A 345 -20.80 0.83 11.86
CA HIS A 345 -22.13 0.26 12.05
C HIS A 345 -22.07 -1.24 12.22
N VAL A 346 -22.96 -1.76 13.06
CA VAL A 346 -23.00 -3.18 13.41
C VAL A 346 -24.42 -3.69 13.26
N VAL A 347 -24.55 -4.86 12.64
CA VAL A 347 -25.80 -5.62 12.65
C VAL A 347 -25.67 -6.82 13.58
N ARG A 348 -26.72 -7.08 14.35
CA ARG A 348 -26.87 -8.27 15.18
C ARG A 348 -28.14 -9.00 14.77
N ILE A 349 -27.98 -10.23 14.29
CA ILE A 349 -29.10 -11.08 13.89
C ILE A 349 -29.21 -12.21 14.90
N LYS A 350 -30.35 -12.29 15.59
CA LYS A 350 -30.75 -13.39 16.47
C LYS A 350 -31.71 -14.31 15.71
N GLY A 351 -32.03 -15.44 16.31
CA GLY A 351 -33.01 -16.37 15.74
C GLY A 351 -32.55 -17.02 14.44
N ILE A 352 -31.23 -17.24 14.28
CA ILE A 352 -30.72 -18.03 13.17
C ILE A 352 -31.31 -19.46 13.27
N PRO A 353 -31.83 -20.04 12.17
CA PRO A 353 -32.46 -21.35 12.19
C PRO A 353 -31.59 -22.41 12.87
N GLU A 354 -32.21 -23.28 13.67
CA GLU A 354 -31.49 -24.38 14.34
C GLU A 354 -30.81 -25.33 13.35
N SER A 355 -31.39 -25.46 12.15
CA SER A 355 -30.84 -26.23 11.04
C SER A 355 -29.51 -25.69 10.52
N TRP A 356 -29.12 -24.44 10.84
CA TRP A 356 -27.84 -23.88 10.44
C TRP A 356 -26.76 -24.33 11.43
N PRO A 357 -25.73 -25.08 10.99
CA PRO A 357 -24.68 -25.56 11.87
C PRO A 357 -23.94 -24.41 12.57
N ASN A 358 -23.48 -24.68 13.80
CA ASN A 358 -22.59 -23.75 14.49
C ASN A 358 -21.31 -23.57 13.67
N LEU A 359 -20.77 -22.36 13.68
CA LEU A 359 -19.62 -21.92 12.90
C LEU A 359 -19.84 -21.91 11.38
N SER A 360 -21.07 -22.07 10.89
CA SER A 360 -21.36 -21.80 9.47
C SER A 360 -21.00 -20.36 9.14
N LYS A 361 -20.29 -20.17 8.01
CA LYS A 361 -20.00 -18.83 7.48
C LYS A 361 -21.25 -18.31 6.79
N VAL A 362 -21.60 -17.06 7.08
CA VAL A 362 -22.76 -16.40 6.50
C VAL A 362 -22.35 -15.00 6.08
N GLN A 363 -22.64 -14.65 4.84
CA GLN A 363 -22.61 -13.28 4.37
C GLN A 363 -24.00 -12.67 4.47
N VAL A 364 -24.06 -11.43 4.97
CA VAL A 364 -25.29 -10.66 5.08
C VAL A 364 -25.13 -9.43 4.20
N PHE A 365 -26.02 -9.27 3.22
CA PHE A 365 -26.06 -8.10 2.34
C PHE A 365 -27.24 -7.21 2.68
N VAL A 366 -27.01 -5.90 2.67
CA VAL A 366 -28.00 -4.87 2.99
C VAL A 366 -28.53 -4.26 1.70
N HIS A 367 -29.84 -4.36 1.48
CA HIS A 367 -30.55 -3.75 0.36
C HIS A 367 -31.47 -2.65 0.90
N ARG A 368 -31.46 -1.46 0.28
CA ARG A 368 -32.38 -0.37 0.67
C ARG A 368 -33.70 -0.51 -0.06
N TRP A 369 -34.75 0.02 0.54
CA TRP A 369 -36.00 0.27 -0.14
C TRP A 369 -35.86 1.45 -1.12
N ASP A 370 -36.36 1.30 -2.33
CA ASP A 370 -36.48 2.36 -3.33
C ASP A 370 -37.96 2.78 -3.43
N GLU A 371 -38.27 3.95 -2.87
CA GLU A 371 -39.63 4.50 -2.89
C GLU A 371 -40.13 4.80 -4.31
N SER A 372 -39.23 5.13 -5.24
CA SER A 372 -39.61 5.46 -6.62
C SER A 372 -39.99 4.22 -7.41
N ALA A 373 -39.30 3.10 -7.17
CA ALA A 373 -39.60 1.80 -7.77
C ALA A 373 -40.64 0.99 -6.97
N ASN A 374 -40.95 1.39 -5.73
CA ASN A 374 -41.75 0.63 -4.77
C ASN A 374 -41.24 -0.82 -4.61
N ASP A 375 -39.92 -0.99 -4.59
CA ASP A 375 -39.25 -2.29 -4.49
C ASP A 375 -37.90 -2.16 -3.77
N TRP A 376 -37.29 -3.29 -3.42
CA TRP A 376 -35.93 -3.34 -2.89
C TRP A 376 -34.91 -3.09 -3.99
N MET A 377 -33.91 -2.25 -3.71
CA MET A 377 -32.77 -2.09 -4.60
C MET A 377 -32.10 -3.44 -4.89
N ALA A 378 -31.97 -3.77 -6.18
CA ALA A 378 -31.34 -5.02 -6.61
C ALA A 378 -29.88 -5.12 -6.14
N ARG A 379 -29.13 -4.01 -6.18
CA ARG A 379 -27.74 -3.94 -5.73
C ARG A 379 -27.66 -3.68 -4.22
N PRO A 380 -26.84 -4.44 -3.46
CA PRO A 380 -26.64 -4.18 -2.06
C PRO A 380 -25.80 -2.91 -1.84
N VAL A 381 -26.06 -2.20 -0.74
CA VAL A 381 -25.33 -1.00 -0.33
C VAL A 381 -24.25 -1.29 0.71
N ALA A 382 -24.35 -2.42 1.41
CA ALA A 382 -23.36 -2.86 2.37
C ALA A 382 -23.41 -4.38 2.55
N PHE A 383 -22.37 -4.93 3.18
CA PHE A 383 -22.37 -6.33 3.60
C PHE A 383 -21.55 -6.55 4.87
N THR A 384 -21.70 -7.73 5.45
CA THR A 384 -20.76 -8.28 6.45
C THR A 384 -20.65 -9.78 6.30
N GLN A 385 -19.64 -10.38 6.92
CA GLN A 385 -19.43 -11.82 6.98
C GLN A 385 -19.16 -12.24 8.43
N ALA A 386 -19.91 -13.22 8.92
CA ALA A 386 -19.81 -13.69 10.29
C ALA A 386 -20.04 -15.20 10.39
N LEU A 387 -19.69 -15.75 11.54
CA LEU A 387 -19.93 -17.16 11.88
C LEU A 387 -21.17 -17.30 12.76
N VAL A 388 -22.00 -18.31 12.47
CA VAL A 388 -23.13 -18.67 13.33
C VAL A 388 -22.59 -19.11 14.70
N THR A 389 -22.88 -18.34 15.75
CA THR A 389 -22.45 -18.71 17.10
C THR A 389 -23.28 -19.89 17.65
N PRO A 390 -22.81 -20.61 18.69
CA PRO A 390 -23.60 -21.64 19.36
C PRO A 390 -24.94 -21.16 19.92
N ARG A 391 -25.09 -19.84 20.15
CA ARG A 391 -26.34 -19.20 20.59
C ARG A 391 -27.24 -18.78 19.42
N LYS A 392 -26.94 -19.20 18.19
CA LYS A 392 -27.67 -18.85 16.96
C LYS A 392 -27.77 -17.34 16.74
N ILE A 393 -26.64 -16.67 16.96
CA ILE A 393 -26.48 -15.23 16.71
C ILE A 393 -25.40 -15.03 15.64
N LEU A 394 -25.66 -14.13 14.70
CA LEU A 394 -24.65 -13.53 13.82
C LEU A 394 -24.42 -12.07 14.24
N ASN A 395 -23.16 -11.66 14.29
CA ASN A 395 -22.78 -10.27 14.55
C ASN A 395 -21.69 -9.86 13.57
N GLY A 396 -21.80 -8.68 12.96
CA GLY A 396 -20.78 -8.19 12.07
C GLY A 396 -20.82 -6.68 11.89
N SER A 397 -19.64 -6.07 11.82
CA SER A 397 -19.51 -4.68 11.36
C SER A 397 -19.81 -4.63 9.86
N LEU A 398 -20.57 -3.63 9.44
CA LEU A 398 -20.95 -3.44 8.05
C LEU A 398 -19.82 -2.78 7.25
N PHE A 399 -19.68 -3.22 6.01
CA PHE A 399 -18.81 -2.62 5.01
C PHE A 399 -19.68 -2.10 3.88
N VAL A 400 -19.58 -0.81 3.57
CA VAL A 400 -20.30 -0.20 2.44
C VAL A 400 -19.71 -0.73 1.14
N ILE A 401 -20.58 -1.08 0.20
CA ILE A 401 -20.22 -1.45 -1.17
C ILE A 401 -20.36 -0.20 -2.03
N ALA A 402 -19.25 0.28 -2.56
CA ALA A 402 -19.19 1.46 -3.41
C ALA A 402 -18.04 1.33 -4.41
N LYS A 403 -18.18 1.99 -5.57
CA LYS A 403 -17.08 2.10 -6.53
C LYS A 403 -15.95 2.95 -5.93
N SER A 404 -14.74 2.78 -6.44
CA SER A 404 -13.54 3.45 -5.93
C SER A 404 -13.58 4.98 -6.05
N ASP A 405 -14.21 5.49 -7.10
CA ASP A 405 -14.43 6.92 -7.36
C ASP A 405 -15.41 7.57 -6.36
N ALA A 406 -16.35 6.79 -5.83
CA ALA A 406 -17.31 7.23 -4.82
C ALA A 406 -16.71 7.31 -3.41
N ARG A 407 -15.46 6.85 -3.20
CA ARG A 407 -14.83 6.83 -1.87
C ARG A 407 -14.75 8.21 -1.22
N LYS A 408 -14.46 9.25 -2.00
CA LYS A 408 -14.35 10.64 -1.49
C LYS A 408 -15.67 11.12 -0.85
N ASP A 409 -16.78 10.51 -1.24
CA ASP A 409 -18.12 10.79 -0.76
C ASP A 409 -18.53 9.85 0.40
N LEU A 410 -17.65 8.93 0.80
CA LEU A 410 -17.82 8.04 1.95
C LEU A 410 -17.14 8.64 3.18
N ASP A 411 -17.90 8.84 4.25
CA ASP A 411 -17.34 9.20 5.56
C ASP A 411 -16.91 7.91 6.31
N PRO A 412 -15.66 7.80 6.80
CA PRO A 412 -15.20 6.74 7.69
C PRO A 412 -16.04 6.52 8.97
N SER A 413 -16.84 7.51 9.38
CA SER A 413 -17.80 7.39 10.48
C SER A 413 -19.07 6.60 10.09
N GLY A 414 -19.32 6.44 8.78
CA GLY A 414 -20.38 5.62 8.23
C GLY A 414 -21.65 6.36 7.79
N ILE A 415 -21.64 7.70 7.70
CA ILE A 415 -22.80 8.53 7.29
C ILE A 415 -23.46 8.05 5.97
N THR A 416 -22.75 7.37 5.07
CA THR A 416 -23.35 6.81 3.84
C THR A 416 -24.48 5.82 4.12
N LEU A 417 -24.46 5.10 5.25
CA LEU A 417 -25.58 4.28 5.71
C LEU A 417 -26.59 5.14 6.48
N GLN A 418 -27.36 5.93 5.73
CA GLN A 418 -28.45 6.72 6.29
C GLN A 418 -29.57 5.84 6.84
N PRO A 419 -30.23 6.23 7.95
CA PRO A 419 -31.41 5.53 8.46
C PRO A 419 -32.44 5.28 7.37
N GLY A 420 -33.18 4.19 7.47
CA GLY A 420 -34.14 3.82 6.45
C GLY A 420 -34.60 2.38 6.51
N LYS A 421 -35.64 2.09 5.72
CA LYS A 421 -36.15 0.75 5.53
C LYS A 421 -35.13 -0.08 4.73
N ILE A 422 -34.73 -1.21 5.28
CA ILE A 422 -33.76 -2.12 4.66
C ILE A 422 -34.24 -3.57 4.67
N GLN A 423 -33.74 -4.34 3.71
CA GLN A 423 -33.81 -5.79 3.68
C GLN A 423 -32.40 -6.36 3.82
N LEU A 424 -32.23 -7.25 4.79
CA LEU A 424 -31.06 -8.11 4.89
C LEU A 424 -31.29 -9.37 4.06
N ARG A 425 -30.31 -9.74 3.24
CA ARG A 425 -30.27 -11.01 2.51
C ARG A 425 -29.09 -11.83 3.01
N LEU A 426 -29.36 -13.02 3.53
CA LEU A 426 -28.37 -13.89 4.17
C LEU A 426 -27.99 -15.04 3.24
N TYR A 427 -26.69 -15.28 3.11
CA TYR A 427 -26.11 -16.31 2.26
C TYR A 427 -25.15 -17.15 3.10
N ARG A 428 -25.60 -18.35 3.49
CA ARG A 428 -24.77 -19.38 4.11
C ARG A 428 -23.79 -19.92 3.09
N ASP A 429 -22.54 -20.12 3.50
CA ASP A 429 -21.57 -20.80 2.64
C ASP A 429 -21.99 -22.26 2.44
N HIS A 430 -22.24 -22.65 1.20
CA HIS A 430 -22.55 -24.03 0.82
C HIS A 430 -21.38 -24.58 0.00
N GLY A 431 -20.91 -25.78 0.34
CA GLY A 431 -19.78 -26.42 -0.35
C GLY A 431 -18.43 -25.77 -0.07
N ASP A 432 -18.29 -25.09 1.08
CA ASP A 432 -17.03 -24.51 1.57
C ASP A 432 -16.33 -23.58 0.57
N ARG A 433 -17.12 -22.81 -0.20
CA ARG A 433 -16.59 -21.87 -1.22
C ARG A 433 -15.69 -20.83 -0.58
N LEU A 434 -15.97 -20.39 0.66
CA LEU A 434 -15.16 -19.41 1.37
C LEU A 434 -13.90 -20.01 2.02
N ASP A 435 -13.72 -21.34 2.06
CA ASP A 435 -12.40 -21.92 2.37
C ASP A 435 -11.49 -21.92 1.15
N GLN A 436 -12.06 -22.17 -0.03
CA GLN A 436 -11.33 -22.17 -1.30
C GLN A 436 -11.01 -20.75 -1.77
N ALA A 437 -11.97 -19.84 -1.64
CA ALA A 437 -11.85 -18.43 -2.03
C ALA A 437 -12.36 -17.51 -0.90
N PRO A 438 -11.54 -17.26 0.14
CA PRO A 438 -11.97 -16.49 1.33
C PRO A 438 -12.45 -15.05 1.07
N THR A 439 -12.10 -14.48 -0.09
CA THR A 439 -12.47 -13.12 -0.50
C THR A 439 -13.76 -13.06 -1.33
N LEU A 440 -14.30 -14.20 -1.76
CA LEU A 440 -15.50 -14.30 -2.59
C LEU A 440 -16.74 -13.67 -1.93
N LEU A 441 -17.62 -13.07 -2.74
CA LEU A 441 -18.97 -12.64 -2.33
C LEU A 441 -20.00 -13.66 -2.85
N LEU A 442 -20.89 -14.13 -1.98
CA LEU A 442 -21.85 -15.22 -2.20
C LEU A 442 -23.22 -14.73 -2.71
N ASN A 443 -23.35 -13.46 -3.09
CA ASN A 443 -24.60 -12.86 -3.59
C ASN A 443 -24.85 -13.14 -5.08
N ASP A 444 -24.29 -14.24 -5.59
CA ASP A 444 -24.42 -14.74 -6.97
C ASP A 444 -25.55 -15.76 -7.14
N ARG A 445 -26.31 -16.02 -6.08
CA ARG A 445 -27.43 -16.97 -6.02
C ARG A 445 -28.61 -16.38 -5.25
N ALA A 446 -29.69 -17.16 -5.09
CA ALA A 446 -30.76 -16.79 -4.17
C ALA A 446 -30.28 -16.81 -2.71
N ALA A 447 -30.78 -15.88 -1.90
CA ALA A 447 -30.52 -15.84 -0.47
C ALA A 447 -31.19 -17.02 0.26
N ASP A 448 -30.58 -17.51 1.33
CA ASP A 448 -31.15 -18.59 2.15
C ASP A 448 -32.17 -18.08 3.17
N ALA A 449 -32.09 -16.79 3.50
CA ALA A 449 -33.02 -16.14 4.39
C ALA A 449 -33.02 -14.62 4.18
N THR A 450 -34.10 -13.98 4.58
CA THR A 450 -34.23 -12.53 4.57
C THR A 450 -34.71 -11.99 5.91
N ALA A 451 -34.48 -10.71 6.17
CA ALA A 451 -35.14 -9.99 7.25
C ALA A 451 -35.35 -8.53 6.84
N THR A 452 -36.43 -7.93 7.32
CA THR A 452 -36.73 -6.52 7.07
C THR A 452 -36.71 -5.76 8.39
N LEU A 453 -36.12 -4.57 8.40
CA LEU A 453 -36.13 -3.67 9.56
C LEU A 453 -36.05 -2.21 9.13
N GLN A 454 -36.47 -1.33 10.04
CA GLN A 454 -36.15 0.09 9.98
C GLN A 454 -34.79 0.30 10.63
N ALA A 455 -33.74 0.44 9.83
CA ALA A 455 -32.39 0.60 10.34
C ALA A 455 -32.12 2.04 10.78
N THR A 456 -31.38 2.15 11.87
CA THR A 456 -30.87 3.41 12.42
C THR A 456 -29.41 3.61 12.08
N PHE A 457 -28.66 2.52 11.85
CA PHE A 457 -27.21 2.54 11.66
C PHE A 457 -26.52 3.31 12.79
N GLY A 458 -26.77 2.90 14.03
CA GLY A 458 -26.03 3.40 15.18
C GLY A 458 -24.54 3.02 15.13
N VAL A 459 -23.71 3.78 15.86
CA VAL A 459 -22.25 3.56 15.90
C VAL A 459 -21.89 2.56 17.00
N GLY A 460 -21.19 1.50 16.60
CA GLY A 460 -20.63 0.49 17.48
C GLY A 460 -21.65 -0.51 18.04
N PHE A 461 -21.14 -1.51 18.76
CA PHE A 461 -21.94 -2.66 19.24
C PHE A 461 -23.10 -2.29 20.18
N LYS A 462 -22.99 -1.19 20.93
CA LYS A 462 -24.06 -0.75 21.85
C LYS A 462 -25.29 -0.24 21.11
N GLN A 463 -25.10 0.25 19.89
CA GLN A 463 -26.15 0.80 19.03
C GLN A 463 -26.33 -0.05 17.77
N ALA A 464 -25.99 -1.35 17.85
CA ALA A 464 -26.16 -2.25 16.73
C ALA A 464 -27.65 -2.35 16.35
N ASP A 465 -27.95 -2.36 15.04
CA ASP A 465 -29.30 -2.70 14.58
C ASP A 465 -29.56 -4.18 14.87
N ILE A 466 -30.64 -4.47 15.59
CA ILE A 466 -30.99 -5.82 16.05
C ILE A 466 -32.12 -6.37 15.20
N VAL A 467 -31.91 -7.57 14.69
CA VAL A 467 -32.93 -8.40 14.03
C VAL A 467 -33.21 -9.58 14.93
N ASP A 468 -34.45 -9.73 15.39
CA ASP A 468 -34.83 -10.80 16.33
C ASP A 468 -35.19 -12.12 15.65
N SER A 469 -35.65 -12.08 14.40
CA SER A 469 -35.97 -13.25 13.58
C SER A 469 -35.66 -13.02 12.11
N ILE A 470 -35.40 -14.10 11.38
CA ILE A 470 -35.25 -14.10 9.92
C ILE A 470 -36.31 -14.99 9.29
N ASP A 471 -36.69 -14.67 8.06
CA ASP A 471 -37.60 -15.46 7.24
C ASP A 471 -36.75 -16.39 6.35
N PRO A 472 -36.72 -17.71 6.63
CA PRO A 472 -36.02 -18.66 5.78
C PRO A 472 -36.67 -18.70 4.40
N LEU A 473 -35.85 -18.65 3.35
CA LEU A 473 -36.31 -18.89 1.98
C LEU A 473 -36.17 -20.40 1.69
N LYS A 474 -37.19 -20.94 1.03
CA LYS A 474 -37.28 -22.38 0.72
C LYS A 474 -36.25 -22.83 -0.29
#